data_AF-A0AAN4YDY9-F1
#
_entry.id   AF-A0AAN4YDY9-F1
#
_cell.length_a   1.000
_cell.length_b   1.000
_cell.length_c   1.000
_cell.angle_alpha   90.00
_cell.angle_beta   90.00
_cell.angle_gamma   90.00
#
_symmetry.space_group_name_H-M   'P 1'
#
loop_
_entity.id
_entity.type
_entity.pdbx_description
1 polymer ?
#
loop_
_entity_poly.entity_id
_entity_poly.type
_entity_poly.pdbx_seq_one_letter_code
_entity_poly.pdbx_strand_id
1 'polypeptide(L)'
;MLAAYERDFTHLTVTSSTKRSLLGYLSIPRLKQLLKEGTIKESDSVSAAMQRFNRKRGLYQVITMETPLEELEQFFESETGPNGEGREKQEFAVVTDASRKFVLGVVTKGDLEEFVKRRP
;
A
#
# COMPACT_ATOMS: atom_id res chain seq x y z
N MET A 1 -2.64 10.42 15.11
CA MET A 1 -2.09 9.06 14.95
C MET A 1 -2.83 8.00 15.79
N LEU A 2 -3.56 8.35 16.86
CA LEU A 2 -4.29 7.39 17.71
C LEU A 2 -5.37 6.56 16.99
N ALA A 3 -6.14 7.12 16.04
CA ALA A 3 -7.24 6.41 15.38
C ALA A 3 -6.84 5.16 14.56
N ALA A 4 -5.57 5.02 14.20
CA ALA A 4 -5.07 3.83 13.49
C ALA A 4 -4.93 2.62 14.42
N TYR A 5 -4.61 2.86 15.69
CA TYR A 5 -4.45 1.82 16.71
C TYR A 5 -5.79 1.21 17.11
N GLU A 6 -6.88 2.00 17.07
CA GLU A 6 -8.23 1.55 17.43
C GLU A 6 -8.89 0.65 16.39
N ARG A 7 -8.32 0.57 15.18
CA ARG A 7 -8.93 -0.12 14.03
C ARG A 7 -8.06 -1.23 13.44
N ASP A 8 -6.99 -1.62 14.13
CA ASP A 8 -6.08 -2.71 13.72
C ASP A 8 -5.58 -2.63 12.27
N PHE A 9 -5.43 -1.41 11.72
CA PHE A 9 -4.93 -1.25 10.37
C PHE A 9 -3.44 -1.61 10.30
N THR A 10 -3.06 -2.44 9.32
CA THR A 10 -1.65 -2.75 9.04
C THR A 10 -1.00 -1.67 8.18
N HIS A 11 -1.77 -1.07 7.27
CA HIS A 11 -1.31 -0.08 6.30
C HIS A 11 -2.27 1.10 6.20
N LEU A 12 -1.73 2.31 6.08
CA LEU A 12 -2.49 3.53 5.81
C LEU A 12 -1.94 4.24 4.57
N THR A 13 -2.80 4.52 3.60
CA THR A 13 -2.39 5.26 2.41
C THR A 13 -2.25 6.74 2.73
N VAL A 14 -1.21 7.37 2.18
CA VAL A 14 -0.94 8.80 2.33
C VAL A 14 -1.19 9.48 0.99
N THR A 15 -2.11 10.43 0.97
CA THR A 15 -2.48 11.20 -0.22
C THR A 15 -2.08 12.66 -0.08
N SER A 16 -1.91 13.32 -1.23
CA SER A 16 -1.69 14.77 -1.26
C SER A 16 -2.97 15.50 -0.86
N SER A 17 -2.89 16.40 0.12
CA SER A 17 -4.02 17.24 0.53
C SER A 17 -4.54 18.15 -0.58
N THR A 18 -3.68 18.54 -1.54
CA THR A 18 -4.03 19.46 -2.62
C THR A 18 -4.41 18.74 -3.91
N LYS A 19 -3.65 17.71 -4.30
CA LYS A 19 -3.83 17.02 -5.58
C LYS A 19 -4.60 15.71 -5.48
N ARG A 20 -4.91 15.25 -4.26
CA ARG A 20 -5.48 13.92 -3.91
C ARG A 20 -4.66 12.71 -4.39
N SER A 21 -3.54 12.94 -5.08
CA SER A 21 -2.68 11.88 -5.61
C SER A 21 -2.02 11.08 -4.50
N LEU A 22 -1.96 9.76 -4.68
CA LEU A 22 -1.29 8.82 -3.77
C LEU A 22 0.22 9.09 -3.67
N LEU A 23 0.69 9.49 -2.49
CA LEU A 23 2.11 9.79 -2.23
C LEU A 23 2.89 8.56 -1.75
N GLY A 24 2.24 7.72 -0.94
CA GLY A 24 2.90 6.64 -0.23
C GLY A 24 1.96 5.92 0.71
N TYR A 25 2.53 5.19 1.65
CA TYR A 25 1.80 4.55 2.74
C TYR A 25 2.62 4.55 4.04
N LEU A 26 1.94 4.34 5.16
CA LEU A 26 2.53 4.03 6.45
C LEU A 26 2.30 2.56 6.76
N SER A 27 3.36 1.83 7.07
CA SER A 27 3.27 0.54 7.75
C SER A 27 3.20 0.79 9.25
N ILE A 28 2.10 0.39 9.90
CA ILE A 28 1.91 0.59 11.33
C ILE A 28 2.94 -0.20 12.17
N PRO A 29 3.27 -1.47 11.84
CA PRO A 29 4.37 -2.19 12.51
C PRO A 29 5.70 -1.44 12.44
N ARG A 30 6.07 -0.94 11.25
CA ARG A 30 7.29 -0.16 11.06
C ARG A 30 7.26 1.16 11.82
N LEU A 31 6.13 1.87 11.81
CA LEU A 31 5.97 3.13 12.55
C LEU A 31 6.18 2.92 14.05
N LYS A 32 5.60 1.85 14.63
CA LYS A 32 5.81 1.48 16.04
C LYS A 32 7.29 1.23 16.35
N GLN A 33 7.98 0.51 15.46
CA GLN A 33 9.41 0.25 15.60
C GLN A 33 10.21 1.55 15.59
N LEU A 34 9.99 2.42 14.61
CA LEU A 34 10.71 3.69 14.48
C LEU A 34 10.48 4.63 15.68
N LEU A 35 9.26 4.67 16.23
CA LEU A 35 8.94 5.41 17.45
C LEU A 35 9.65 4.82 18.67
N LYS A 36 9.66 3.48 18.80
CA LYS A 36 10.34 2.77 19.89
C LYS A 36 11.85 2.99 19.88
N GLU A 37 12.45 3.02 18.70
CA GLU A 37 13.89 3.28 18.50
C GLU A 37 14.26 4.76 18.68
N GLY A 38 13.27 5.66 18.77
CA GLY A 38 13.49 7.10 18.86
C GLY A 38 13.97 7.74 17.54
N THR A 39 13.98 6.98 16.45
CA THR A 39 14.33 7.44 15.10
C THR A 39 13.36 8.50 14.59
N ILE A 40 12.09 8.42 15.02
CA ILE A 40 11.06 9.42 14.81
C ILE A 40 10.34 9.71 16.12
N LYS A 41 9.76 10.90 16.23
CA LYS A 41 8.93 11.35 17.36
C LYS A 41 7.47 11.43 16.94
N GLU A 42 6.56 11.37 17.91
CA GLU A 42 5.11 11.52 17.64
C GLU A 42 4.74 12.89 17.05
N SER A 43 5.55 13.91 17.31
CA SER A 43 5.42 15.26 16.75
C SER A 43 5.88 15.36 15.30
N ASP A 44 6.60 14.37 14.78
CA ASP A 44 7.15 14.42 13.44
C ASP A 44 6.05 14.27 12.38
N SER A 45 6.28 14.91 11.23
CA SER A 45 5.35 14.83 10.12
C SER A 45 5.18 13.38 9.63
N VAL A 46 3.99 13.05 9.12
CA VAL A 46 3.72 11.76 8.44
C VAL A 46 4.75 11.47 7.34
N SER A 47 5.22 12.50 6.63
CA SER A 47 6.21 12.35 5.58
C SER A 47 7.57 11.82 6.04
N ALA A 48 7.91 11.94 7.33
CA ALA A 48 9.16 11.42 7.89
C ALA A 48 9.14 9.89 8.04
N ALA A 49 7.96 9.29 8.21
CA ALA A 49 7.79 7.85 8.42
C ALA A 49 7.19 7.11 7.22
N MET A 50 6.64 7.82 6.22
CA MET A 50 5.98 7.19 5.08
C MET A 50 6.94 6.55 4.08
N GLN A 51 6.54 5.40 3.55
CA GLN A 51 7.15 4.80 2.37
C GLN A 51 6.55 5.43 1.12
N ARG A 52 7.37 6.15 0.36
CA ARG A 52 6.93 6.82 -0.88
C ARG A 52 6.84 5.83 -2.03
N PHE A 53 5.79 5.94 -2.84
CA PHE A 53 5.73 5.21 -4.10
C PHE A 53 6.66 5.85 -5.12
N ASN A 54 7.66 5.09 -5.57
CA ASN A 54 8.58 5.55 -6.59
C ASN A 54 7.97 5.41 -7.99
N ARG A 55 7.19 6.41 -8.39
CA ARG A 55 6.50 6.45 -9.68
C ARG A 55 7.44 6.54 -10.89
N LYS A 56 8.69 6.99 -10.69
CA LYS A 56 9.64 7.27 -11.79
C LYS A 56 10.52 6.08 -12.17
N ARG A 57 10.66 5.08 -11.30
CA ARG A 57 11.55 3.93 -11.53
C ARG A 57 10.87 2.69 -12.11
N GLY A 58 9.60 2.78 -12.51
CA GLY A 58 8.85 1.62 -13.02
C GLY A 58 8.54 0.55 -11.96
N LEU A 59 8.75 0.87 -10.68
CA LEU A 59 8.53 -0.04 -9.55
C LEU A 59 7.06 -0.10 -9.08
N TYR A 60 6.19 0.71 -9.68
CA TYR A 60 4.78 0.83 -9.28
C TYR A 60 3.86 0.21 -10.34
N GLN A 61 3.14 -0.84 -9.95
CA GLN A 61 2.07 -1.44 -10.76
C GLN A 61 0.73 -0.78 -10.41
N VAL A 62 -0.05 -0.44 -11.43
CA VAL A 62 -1.38 0.14 -11.23
C VAL A 62 -2.38 -0.98 -11.05
N ILE A 63 -3.08 -0.97 -9.92
CA ILE A 63 -4.23 -1.85 -9.66
C ILE A 63 -5.48 -0.99 -9.70
N THR A 64 -6.47 -1.42 -10.47
CA THR A 64 -7.76 -0.74 -10.65
C THR A 64 -8.91 -1.70 -10.33
N MET A 65 -10.14 -1.19 -10.35
CA MET A 65 -11.34 -2.03 -10.23
C MET A 65 -11.52 -3.00 -11.41
N GLU A 66 -10.81 -2.78 -12.52
CA GLU A 66 -10.86 -3.61 -13.72
C GLU A 66 -9.75 -4.66 -13.74
N THR A 67 -8.80 -4.62 -12.79
CA THR A 67 -7.72 -5.61 -12.70
C THR A 67 -8.31 -7.00 -12.44
N PRO A 68 -8.07 -7.99 -13.32
CA PRO A 68 -8.49 -9.37 -13.10
C PRO A 68 -7.90 -9.96 -11.81
N LEU A 69 -8.58 -10.93 -11.22
CA LEU A 69 -8.13 -11.53 -9.97
C LEU A 69 -6.86 -12.34 -10.13
N GLU A 70 -6.67 -12.93 -11.30
CA GLU A 70 -5.47 -13.68 -11.69
C GLU A 70 -4.26 -12.74 -11.76
N GLU A 71 -4.44 -11.53 -12.31
CA GLU A 71 -3.39 -10.51 -12.33
C GLU A 71 -3.11 -9.96 -10.93
N LEU A 72 -4.13 -9.83 -10.09
CA LEU A 72 -3.97 -9.40 -8.69
C LEU A 72 -3.25 -10.47 -7.87
N GLU A 73 -3.55 -11.75 -8.07
CA GLU A 73 -2.84 -12.86 -7.44
C GLU A 73 -1.36 -12.88 -7.87
N GLN A 74 -1.11 -12.75 -9.18
CA GLN A 74 0.24 -12.64 -9.72
C GLN A 74 0.98 -11.43 -9.13
N PHE A 75 0.29 -10.30 -8.93
CA PHE A 75 0.87 -9.14 -8.26
C PHE A 75 1.30 -9.45 -6.82
N PHE A 76 0.60 -10.30 -6.08
CA PHE A 76 1.02 -10.65 -4.72
C PHE A 76 2.18 -11.66 -4.72
N GLU A 77 2.17 -12.62 -5.64
CA GLU A 77 3.17 -13.69 -5.70
C GLU A 77 4.46 -13.32 -6.44
N SER A 78 4.42 -12.30 -7.31
CA SER A 78 5.58 -11.94 -8.14
C SER A 78 6.70 -11.29 -7.33
N GLU A 79 7.86 -11.94 -7.35
CA GLU A 79 9.14 -11.43 -6.85
C GLU A 79 9.86 -10.52 -7.88
N THR A 80 9.18 -10.16 -8.96
CA THR A 80 9.71 -9.26 -10.00
C THR A 80 8.75 -8.09 -10.20
N GLY A 81 9.30 -6.88 -10.24
CA GLY A 81 8.54 -5.66 -10.49
C GLY A 81 8.22 -5.45 -11.97
N PRO A 82 7.38 -4.45 -12.31
CA PRO A 82 6.99 -4.16 -13.70
C PRO A 82 8.16 -3.81 -14.62
N ASN A 83 9.30 -3.39 -14.05
CA ASN A 83 10.54 -3.08 -14.76
C ASN A 83 11.50 -4.28 -14.88
N GLY A 84 11.12 -5.47 -14.43
CA GLY A 84 11.97 -6.66 -14.44
C GLY A 84 12.97 -6.74 -13.28
N GLU A 85 12.99 -5.77 -12.36
CA GLU A 85 13.86 -5.82 -11.18
C GLU A 85 13.28 -6.70 -10.08
N GLY A 86 14.14 -7.38 -9.33
CA GLY A 86 13.72 -8.16 -8.17
C GLY A 86 13.04 -7.26 -7.12
N ARG A 87 11.92 -7.75 -6.58
CA ARG A 87 11.19 -7.10 -5.48
C ARG A 87 10.70 -8.14 -4.49
N GLU A 88 10.46 -7.70 -3.27
CA GLU A 88 9.79 -8.52 -2.26
C GLU A 88 8.33 -8.78 -2.66
N LYS A 89 7.77 -9.90 -2.19
CA LYS A 89 6.34 -10.16 -2.32
C LYS A 89 5.54 -9.05 -1.64
N GLN A 90 4.41 -8.71 -2.24
CA GLN A 90 3.57 -7.62 -1.75
C GLN A 90 2.46 -8.19 -0.87
N GLU A 91 2.22 -7.56 0.28
CA GLU A 91 1.16 -7.97 1.22
C GLU A 91 -0.17 -7.23 0.95
N PHE A 92 -0.11 -6.11 0.24
CA PHE A 92 -1.25 -5.29 -0.10
C PHE A 92 -1.07 -4.57 -1.43
N ALA A 93 -2.19 -4.20 -2.03
CA ALA A 93 -2.28 -3.34 -3.20
C ALA A 93 -3.17 -2.13 -2.89
N VAL A 94 -2.83 -0.98 -3.46
CA VAL A 94 -3.69 0.20 -3.43
C VAL A 94 -4.50 0.23 -4.72
N VAL A 95 -5.81 0.13 -4.59
CA VAL A 95 -6.73 0.20 -5.73
C VAL A 95 -6.96 1.67 -6.06
N THR A 96 -6.69 2.04 -7.31
CA THR A 96 -6.83 3.42 -7.80
C THR A 96 -7.65 3.49 -9.07
N ASP A 97 -8.04 4.69 -9.47
CA ASP A 97 -8.49 4.92 -10.85
C ASP A 97 -7.32 4.76 -11.84
N ALA A 98 -7.61 4.57 -13.13
CA ALA A 98 -6.58 4.40 -14.16
C ALA A 98 -5.57 5.56 -14.22
N SER A 99 -5.97 6.78 -13.86
CA SER A 99 -5.07 7.94 -13.83
C SER A 99 -4.25 8.07 -12.53
N ARG A 100 -4.46 7.19 -11.55
CA ARG A 100 -3.77 7.14 -10.24
C ARG A 100 -3.97 8.41 -9.39
N LYS A 101 -5.09 9.11 -9.61
CA LYS A 101 -5.44 10.36 -8.93
C LYS A 101 -6.27 10.11 -7.67
N PHE A 102 -7.04 9.04 -7.64
CA PHE A 102 -7.96 8.69 -6.58
C PHE A 102 -7.66 7.29 -6.07
N VAL A 103 -7.54 7.19 -4.75
CA VAL A 103 -7.52 5.90 -4.04
C VAL A 103 -8.96 5.47 -3.83
N LEU A 104 -9.31 4.30 -4.34
CA LEU A 104 -10.64 3.69 -4.23
C LEU A 104 -10.68 2.70 -3.07
N GLY A 105 -9.55 2.07 -2.75
CA GLY A 105 -9.46 1.11 -1.65
C GLY A 105 -8.05 0.57 -1.45
N VAL A 106 -7.94 -0.32 -0.48
CA VAL A 106 -6.77 -1.17 -0.23
C VAL A 106 -7.26 -2.60 -0.22
N VAL A 107 -6.52 -3.48 -0.88
CA VAL A 107 -6.79 -4.93 -0.89
C VAL A 107 -5.54 -5.64 -0.41
N THR A 108 -5.70 -6.62 0.45
CA THR A 108 -4.62 -7.47 0.96
C THR A 108 -4.65 -8.84 0.29
N LYS A 109 -3.55 -9.59 0.41
CA LYS A 109 -3.54 -11.00 -0.01
C LYS A 109 -4.64 -11.82 0.68
N GLY A 110 -4.86 -11.59 1.97
CA GLY A 110 -5.91 -12.27 2.74
C GLY A 110 -7.33 -11.97 2.23
N ASP A 111 -7.58 -10.74 1.78
CA ASP A 111 -8.88 -10.38 1.18
C ASP A 111 -9.15 -11.17 -0.09
N LEU A 112 -8.12 -11.36 -0.93
CA LEU A 112 -8.22 -12.15 -2.15
C LEU A 112 -8.50 -13.62 -1.83
N GLU A 113 -7.76 -14.21 -0.89
CA GLU A 113 -7.95 -15.60 -0.46
C GLU A 113 -9.36 -15.83 0.09
N GLU A 114 -9.86 -14.93 0.94
CA GLU A 114 -11.20 -15.03 1.51
C GLU A 114 -12.28 -14.88 0.44
N PHE A 115 -12.07 -13.97 -0.51
CA PHE A 115 -12.99 -13.76 -1.62
C PHE A 115 -13.10 -15.01 -2.52
N VAL A 116 -11.97 -15.66 -2.83
CA VAL A 116 -11.96 -16.90 -3.63
C VAL A 116 -12.67 -18.04 -2.88
N LYS A 117 -12.44 -18.19 -1.57
CA LYS A 117 -13.09 -19.22 -0.74
C LYS A 117 -14.62 -19.08 -0.67
N ARG A 118 -15.13 -17.85 -0.75
CA ARG A 118 -16.57 -17.55 -0.64
C ARG A 118 -17.31 -17.64 -1.97
N ARG A 119 -16.62 -17.85 -3.09
CA ARG A 119 -17.29 -18.09 -4.37
C ARG A 119 -17.94 -19.48 -4.34
N PRO A 120 -19.28 -19.57 -4.52
CA PRO A 120 -19.98 -20.85 -4.59
C PRO A 120 -19.61 -21.66 -5.85
#